data_AF-A0A931ZXN9-F1
#
_entry.id   AF-A0A931ZXN9-F1
#
_cell.length_a   1.000
_cell.length_b   1.000
_cell.length_c   1.000
_cell.angle_alpha   90.00
_cell.angle_beta   90.00
_cell.angle_gamma   90.00
#
_symmetry.space_group_name_H-M   'P 1'
#
loop_
_entity.id
_entity.type
_entity.pdbx_description
1 polymer ?
#
loop_
_entity_poly.entity_id
_entity_poly.type
_entity_poly.pdbx_seq_one_letter_code
_entity_poly.pdbx_strand_id
1 'polypeptide(L)'
;MSQPKEHDWDAVLRQANEMVEPYGFRAEYFPGEEGPIRTVGVTGDERAYLPVLCLIGSNPDQEVWEMLSTKITNDLPIGRVTVELARRS
;
A
#
# COMPACT_ATOMS: atom_id res chain seq x y z
N MET A 1 -6.78 -24.45 5.90
CA MET A 1 -6.82 -22.97 6.02
C MET A 1 -5.54 -22.55 6.71
N SER A 2 -4.50 -22.26 5.93
CA SER A 2 -3.26 -21.71 6.50
C SER A 2 -3.54 -20.28 6.92
N GLN A 3 -3.38 -19.99 8.21
CA GLN A 3 -3.38 -18.62 8.67
C GLN A 3 -2.24 -17.87 7.97
N PRO A 4 -2.46 -16.61 7.52
CA PRO A 4 -1.37 -15.85 6.94
C PRO A 4 -0.26 -15.72 7.99
N LYS A 5 1.00 -15.84 7.56
CA LYS A 5 2.15 -15.48 8.40
C LYS A 5 1.86 -14.11 8.99
N GLU A 6 1.95 -14.00 10.31
CA GLU A 6 1.65 -12.75 11.01
C GLU A 6 2.67 -11.71 10.54
N HIS A 7 2.25 -10.85 9.63
CA HIS A 7 3.07 -9.75 9.17
C HIS A 7 3.03 -8.66 10.24
N ASP A 8 4.21 -8.16 10.62
CA ASP A 8 4.32 -6.94 11.40
C ASP A 8 3.88 -5.76 10.50
N TRP A 9 2.59 -5.44 10.56
CA TRP A 9 1.98 -4.43 9.71
C TRP A 9 2.52 -3.02 10.00
N ASP A 10 2.96 -2.76 11.22
CA ASP A 10 3.59 -1.48 11.57
C ASP A 10 4.97 -1.38 10.89
N ALA A 11 5.75 -2.46 10.87
CA ALA A 11 7.01 -2.50 10.13
C ALA A 11 6.79 -2.34 8.61
N VAL A 12 5.76 -2.98 8.04
CA VAL A 12 5.41 -2.83 6.61
C VAL A 12 5.03 -1.39 6.29
N LEU A 13 4.19 -0.75 7.11
CA LEU A 13 3.77 0.64 6.90
C LEU A 13 4.95 1.60 7.04
N ARG A 14 5.85 1.36 7.99
CA ARG A 14 7.08 2.15 8.14
C ARG A 14 7.96 2.05 6.90
N GLN A 15 8.22 0.85 6.39
CA GLN A 15 8.99 0.65 5.16
C GLN A 15 8.32 1.33 3.96
N ALA A 16 7.00 1.23 3.84
CA ALA A 16 6.26 1.91 2.79
C ALA A 16 6.43 3.44 2.87
N ASN A 17 6.38 4.03 4.08
CA ASN A 17 6.64 5.45 4.28
C ASN A 17 8.07 5.85 3.89
N GLU A 18 9.08 5.06 4.28
CA GLU A 18 10.49 5.29 3.89
C GLU A 18 10.67 5.27 2.35
N MET A 19 9.91 4.44 1.63
CA MET A 19 9.97 4.36 0.16
C MET A 19 9.36 5.59 -0.52
N VAL A 20 8.33 6.19 0.06
CA VAL A 20 7.53 7.25 -0.60
C VAL A 20 7.89 8.66 -0.12
N GLU A 21 8.50 8.80 1.06
CA GLU A 21 8.92 10.09 1.64
C GLU A 21 9.81 10.92 0.70
N PRO A 22 10.82 10.36 0.00
CA PRO A 22 11.66 11.13 -0.93
C PRO A 22 10.87 11.77 -2.09
N TYR A 23 9.66 11.27 -2.36
CA TYR A 23 8.79 11.72 -3.43
C TYR A 23 7.68 12.66 -2.95
N GLY A 24 7.71 13.10 -1.69
CA GLY A 24 6.74 14.04 -1.12
C GLY A 24 5.41 13.38 -0.73
N PHE A 25 5.41 12.06 -0.54
CA PHE A 25 4.25 11.31 -0.08
C PHE A 25 4.46 10.79 1.34
N ARG A 26 3.35 10.54 2.01
CA ARG A 26 3.25 9.61 3.15
C ARG A 26 2.28 8.50 2.78
N ALA A 27 2.44 7.34 3.39
CA ALA A 27 1.57 6.19 3.17
C ALA A 27 0.70 5.94 4.40
N GLU A 28 -0.58 5.66 4.16
CA GLU A 28 -1.53 5.16 5.16
C GLU A 28 -2.20 3.90 4.61
N TYR A 29 -2.61 2.99 5.49
CA TYR A 29 -3.53 1.95 5.06
C TYR A 29 -4.90 2.55 4.73
N PHE A 30 -5.52 2.05 3.65
CA PHE A 30 -6.86 2.48 3.30
C PHE A 30 -7.86 1.96 4.36
N PRO A 31 -8.54 2.85 5.10
CA PRO A 31 -9.36 2.44 6.24
C PRO A 31 -10.62 1.69 5.80
N GLY A 32 -10.96 0.63 6.53
CA GLY A 32 -12.24 -0.09 6.48
C GLY A 32 -12.84 -0.20 7.88
N GLU A 33 -14.00 -0.87 8.00
CA GLU A 33 -14.77 -0.92 9.26
C GLU A 33 -14.05 -1.66 10.39
N GLU A 34 -13.33 -2.74 10.09
CA GLU A 34 -12.66 -3.60 11.08
C GLU A 34 -11.13 -3.61 10.92
N GLY A 35 -10.59 -2.71 10.10
CA GLY A 35 -9.17 -2.69 9.73
C GLY A 35 -8.97 -2.23 8.29
N PRO A 36 -7.76 -2.38 7.73
CA PRO A 36 -7.48 -1.94 6.38
C PRO A 36 -8.31 -2.70 5.35
N ILE A 37 -8.80 -2.01 4.32
CA ILE A 37 -9.45 -2.67 3.17
C ILE A 37 -8.44 -3.65 2.56
N ARG A 38 -8.90 -4.87 2.29
CA ARG A 38 -8.11 -5.91 1.64
C ARG A 38 -8.60 -6.14 0.22
N THR A 39 -7.68 -6.43 -0.68
CA THR A 39 -7.97 -6.72 -2.08
C THR A 39 -7.42 -8.08 -2.47
N VAL A 40 -8.04 -8.71 -3.46
CA VAL A 40 -7.57 -9.98 -4.01
C VAL A 40 -6.33 -9.71 -4.86
N GLY A 41 -5.23 -10.36 -4.50
CA GLY A 41 -4.00 -10.45 -5.28
C GLY A 41 -3.62 -11.91 -5.51
N VAL A 42 -2.52 -12.10 -6.23
CA VAL A 42 -1.91 -13.41 -6.46
C VAL A 42 -0.53 -13.41 -5.81
N THR A 43 -0.24 -14.44 -5.02
CA THR A 43 1.07 -14.63 -4.39
C THR A 43 1.53 -16.05 -4.66
N GLY A 44 2.50 -16.21 -5.57
CA GLY A 44 2.80 -17.52 -6.16
C GLY A 44 1.61 -18.02 -6.98
N ASP A 45 1.15 -19.23 -6.69
CA ASP A 45 -0.01 -19.84 -7.38
C ASP A 45 -1.33 -19.70 -6.60
N GLU A 46 -1.30 -19.03 -5.44
CA GLU A 46 -2.45 -18.89 -4.56
C GLU A 46 -3.03 -17.47 -4.57
N ARG A 47 -4.34 -17.38 -4.32
CA ARG A 47 -4.99 -16.09 -4.05
C ARG A 47 -4.62 -15.61 -2.65
N ALA A 48 -4.25 -14.35 -2.53
CA ALA A 48 -3.99 -13.69 -1.26
C ALA A 48 -4.89 -12.47 -1.10
N TYR A 49 -5.33 -12.21 0.13
CA TYR A 49 -6.04 -10.97 0.47
C TYR A 49 -5.05 -10.04 1.17
N LEU A 50 -4.56 -9.03 0.47
CA LEU A 50 -3.53 -8.11 0.95
C LEU A 50 -4.12 -6.71 1.16
N PRO A 51 -3.61 -5.92 2.12
CA PRO A 51 -4.11 -4.57 2.39
C PRO A 51 -3.91 -3.63 1.20
N VAL A 52 -4.76 -2.61 1.14
CA VAL A 52 -4.64 -1.47 0.21
C VAL A 52 -3.93 -0.33 0.93
N LEU A 53 -2.97 0.29 0.25
CA LEU A 53 -2.21 1.44 0.74
C LEU A 53 -2.61 2.70 -0.01
N CYS A 54 -2.81 3.81 0.69
CA CYS A 54 -3.10 5.11 0.14
C CYS A 54 -1.89 6.04 0.28
N LEU A 55 -1.43 6.61 -0.83
CA LEU A 55 -0.40 7.66 -0.85
C LEU A 55 -1.07 9.02 -0.72
N ILE A 56 -0.60 9.79 0.26
CA ILE A 56 -1.12 11.10 0.61
C ILE A 56 0.00 12.11 0.44
N GLY A 57 -0.22 13.14 -0.38
CA GLY A 57 0.81 14.11 -0.70
C GLY A 57 0.55 14.79 -2.03
N SER A 58 1.43 15.70 -2.40
CA SER A 58 1.30 16.53 -3.60
C SER A 58 2.50 16.32 -4.50
N ASN A 59 2.52 15.20 -5.24
CA ASN A 59 3.43 15.00 -6.35
C ASN A 59 2.61 14.83 -7.63
N PRO A 60 2.72 15.72 -8.62
CA PRO A 60 1.93 15.66 -9.84
C PRO A 60 2.49 14.69 -10.89
N ASP A 61 3.65 14.07 -10.63
CA ASP A 61 4.35 13.23 -11.60
C ASP A 61 3.77 11.81 -11.64
N GLN A 62 3.10 11.50 -12.75
CA GLN A 62 2.50 10.19 -12.98
C GLN A 62 3.55 9.07 -13.09
N GLU A 63 4.75 9.35 -13.61
CA GLU A 63 5.80 8.34 -13.73
C GLU A 63 6.27 7.87 -12.34
N VAL A 64 6.32 8.81 -11.38
CA VAL A 64 6.61 8.51 -9.98
C VAL A 64 5.51 7.63 -9.37
N TRP A 65 4.23 7.88 -9.69
CA TRP A 65 3.13 7.08 -9.14
C TRP A 65 3.18 5.64 -9.64
N GLU A 66 3.43 5.44 -10.93
CA GLU A 66 3.55 4.12 -11.54
C GLU A 66 4.74 3.33 -10.99
N MET A 67 5.89 4.00 -10.85
CA MET A 67 7.09 3.43 -10.25
C MET A 67 6.85 3.04 -8.79
N LEU A 68 6.30 3.93 -7.97
CA LEU A 68 6.02 3.65 -6.55
C LEU A 68 5.00 2.53 -6.39
N SER A 69 3.92 2.54 -7.16
CA SER A 69 2.89 1.48 -7.13
C SER A 69 3.53 0.11 -7.40
N THR A 70 4.34 0.02 -8.47
CA THR A 70 5.01 -1.23 -8.84
C THR A 70 6.00 -1.68 -7.78
N LYS A 71 6.83 -0.76 -7.29
CA LYS A 71 7.86 -1.05 -6.29
C LYS A 71 7.26 -1.55 -4.99
N ILE A 72 6.22 -0.87 -4.48
CA ILE A 72 5.56 -1.24 -3.23
C ILE A 72 4.90 -2.62 -3.33
N THR A 73 4.16 -2.92 -4.41
CA THR A 73 3.47 -4.21 -4.54
C THR A 73 4.41 -5.39 -4.77
N ASN A 74 5.63 -5.13 -5.26
CA ASN A 74 6.65 -6.18 -5.44
C ASN A 74 7.49 -6.40 -4.17
N ASP A 75 7.84 -5.34 -3.46
CA ASP A 75 8.78 -5.39 -2.33
C ASP A 75 8.05 -5.65 -1.00
N LEU A 76 6.76 -5.30 -0.88
CA LEU A 76 5.98 -5.39 0.36
C LEU A 76 4.71 -6.24 0.20
N PRO A 77 4.15 -6.80 1.29
CA PRO A 77 2.89 -7.56 1.26
C PRO A 77 1.66 -6.64 1.11
N ILE A 78 1.63 -5.81 0.06
CA ILE A 78 0.58 -4.85 -0.27
C ILE A 78 -0.09 -5.27 -1.58
N GLY A 79 -1.43 -5.32 -1.60
CA GLY A 79 -2.17 -5.80 -2.77
C GLY A 79 -2.48 -4.71 -3.80
N ARG A 80 -2.54 -3.45 -3.36
CA ARG A 80 -2.85 -2.29 -4.21
C ARG A 80 -2.37 -1.01 -3.57
N VAL A 81 -1.97 -0.07 -4.42
CA VAL A 81 -1.64 1.30 -4.04
C VAL A 81 -2.64 2.26 -4.70
N THR A 82 -3.13 3.23 -3.95
CA THR A 82 -4.00 4.32 -4.42
C THR A 82 -3.36 5.66 -4.10
N VAL A 83 -3.78 6.73 -4.77
CA VAL A 83 -3.31 8.10 -4.49
C VAL A 83 -4.51 8.98 -4.10
N GLU A 84 -4.36 9.76 -3.04
CA GLU A 84 -5.36 10.73 -2.60
C GLU A 84 -5.32 11.98 -3.50
N LEU A 85 -6.28 12.12 -4.42
CA LEU A 85 -6.36 13.27 -5.32
C LEU A 85 -7.11 14.47 -4.71
N ALA A 86 -7.95 14.22 -3.71
CA ALA A 86 -8.69 15.26 -3.01
C ALA A 86 -9.04 14.78 -1.60
N ARG A 87 -8.60 15.52 -0.59
CA ARG A 87 -9.04 15.34 0.79
C ARG A 87 -10.07 16.42 1.09
N ARG A 88 -11.32 16.03 1.35
CA ARG A 88 -12.29 16.98 1.93
C ARG A 88 -11.92 17.15 3.40
N SER A 89 -11.54 18.38 3.75
CA SER A 89 -11.39 18.89 5.12
C SER A 89 -12.74 19.13 5.78
#